data_AF-A0A1Q3Q582-F1
#
_entry.id   AF-A0A1Q3Q582-F1
#
_cell.length_a   1.000
_cell.length_b   1.000
_cell.length_c   1.000
_cell.angle_alpha   90.00
_cell.angle_beta   90.00
_cell.angle_gamma   90.00
#
_symmetry.space_group_name_H-M   'P 1'
#
loop_
_entity.id
_entity.type
_entity.pdbx_description
1 polymer ?
#
loop_
_entity_poly.entity_id
_entity_poly.type
_entity_poly.pdbx_seq_one_letter_code
_entity_poly.pdbx_strand_id
1 'polypeptide(L)'
;MKISRYGISLERIKQEHCEMLRLWRNDPKISRNMFHHGIITAEMQTEWFSNVNNYQNFFFLIQYHSKQVGLINMSSIDWNEHTAFSGLFIYDDNYLGTDVPVRASLTVLDVFFLLGGIKKVFAKIREDNLVAHRYNTQLGFVKQRKIELGQGFEYELKQSDYFSATEKLRKLAAKEQNKTVIEFENSDLDIELKNMLLTNVSEVAKEKLQLEVE
;
A
#
# COMPACT_ATOMS: atom_id res chain seq x y z
N MET A 1 4.45 -11.75 6.21
CA MET A 1 3.12 -11.66 5.55
C MET A 1 3.29 -11.32 4.07
N LYS A 2 2.59 -12.02 3.18
CA LYS A 2 2.54 -11.74 1.74
C LYS A 2 1.09 -11.83 1.23
N ILE A 3 0.71 -10.91 0.33
CA ILE A 3 -0.63 -10.85 -0.26
C ILE A 3 -0.50 -10.98 -1.77
N SER A 4 -1.16 -11.97 -2.36
CA SER A 4 -1.17 -12.18 -3.82
C SER A 4 -2.59 -11.98 -4.37
N ARG A 5 -2.75 -11.05 -5.32
CA ARG A 5 -4.02 -10.77 -6.04
C ARG A 5 -3.73 -9.98 -7.32
N TYR A 6 -4.56 -10.12 -8.35
CA TYR A 6 -4.44 -9.35 -9.59
C TYR A 6 -3.12 -9.52 -10.35
N GLY A 7 -2.44 -10.65 -10.12
CA GLY A 7 -1.10 -10.91 -10.66
C GLY A 7 0.01 -10.10 -9.99
N ILE A 8 -0.28 -9.46 -8.85
CA ILE A 8 0.68 -8.77 -8.00
C ILE A 8 0.86 -9.56 -6.71
N SER A 9 2.11 -9.64 -6.25
CA SER A 9 2.43 -10.08 -4.90
C SER A 9 2.97 -8.90 -4.09
N LEU A 10 2.43 -8.70 -2.90
CA LEU A 10 2.86 -7.68 -1.94
C LEU A 10 3.54 -8.38 -0.78
N GLU A 11 4.86 -8.30 -0.71
CA GLU A 11 5.65 -8.94 0.35
C GLU A 11 6.04 -7.93 1.42
N ARG A 12 5.71 -8.20 2.69
CA ARG A 12 6.06 -7.30 3.78
C ARG A 12 7.58 -7.16 3.87
N ILE A 13 8.06 -5.92 4.00
CA ILE A 13 9.50 -5.66 4.07
C ILE A 13 10.14 -6.32 5.29
N LYS A 14 11.43 -6.62 5.17
CA LYS A 14 12.28 -7.29 6.16
C LYS A 14 13.58 -6.51 6.29
N GLN A 15 14.36 -6.80 7.32
CA GLN A 15 15.63 -6.12 7.56
C GLN A 15 16.58 -6.16 6.34
N GLU A 16 16.62 -7.29 5.63
CA GLU A 16 17.44 -7.47 4.42
C GLU A 16 17.06 -6.53 3.26
N HIS A 17 15.82 -6.03 3.25
CA HIS A 17 15.33 -5.10 2.23
C HIS A 17 15.73 -3.64 2.50
N CYS A 18 16.21 -3.32 3.72
CA CYS A 18 16.46 -1.95 4.15
C CYS A 18 17.45 -1.21 3.25
N GLU A 19 18.58 -1.84 2.89
CA GLU A 19 19.62 -1.15 2.11
C GLU A 19 19.14 -0.84 0.68
N MET A 20 18.49 -1.80 0.03
CA MET A 20 17.89 -1.60 -1.29
C MET A 20 16.83 -0.47 -1.26
N LEU A 21 15.96 -0.47 -0.26
CA LEU A 21 14.96 0.59 -0.08
C LEU A 21 15.59 1.96 0.20
N ARG A 22 16.68 2.01 0.95
CA ARG A 22 17.43 3.25 1.17
C ARG A 22 17.93 3.83 -0.15
N LEU A 23 18.52 3.00 -1.00
CA LEU A 23 19.00 3.40 -2.31
C LEU A 23 17.85 3.91 -3.18
N TRP A 24 16.72 3.19 -3.22
CA TRP A 24 15.53 3.62 -3.95
C TRP A 24 14.99 4.96 -3.46
N ARG A 25 14.89 5.15 -2.14
CA ARG A 25 14.36 6.39 -1.53
C ARG A 25 15.28 7.59 -1.68
N ASN A 26 16.59 7.36 -1.82
CA ASN A 26 17.57 8.42 -2.10
C ASN A 26 17.68 8.76 -3.59
N ASP A 27 17.27 7.86 -4.48
CA ASP A 27 17.27 8.12 -5.92
C ASP A 27 16.44 9.39 -6.23
N PRO A 28 17.01 10.39 -6.95
CA PRO A 28 16.32 11.62 -7.33
C PRO A 28 14.94 11.42 -7.97
N LYS A 29 14.71 10.29 -8.66
CA LYS A 29 13.41 10.02 -9.30
C LYS A 29 12.30 9.72 -8.30
N ILE A 30 12.66 9.20 -7.12
CA ILE A 30 11.76 8.93 -6.00
C ILE A 30 11.79 10.10 -5.01
N SER A 31 12.97 10.50 -4.55
CA SER A 31 13.15 11.48 -3.45
C SER A 31 12.52 12.84 -3.75
N ARG A 32 12.52 13.30 -5.01
CA ARG A 32 11.85 14.54 -5.43
C ARG A 32 10.35 14.56 -5.11
N ASN A 33 9.73 13.38 -5.05
CA ASN A 33 8.31 13.21 -4.78
C ASN A 33 8.00 12.95 -3.29
N MET A 34 9.03 12.87 -2.43
CA MET A 34 8.88 12.67 -0.99
C MET A 34 8.81 14.01 -0.24
N PHE A 35 8.21 13.98 0.96
CA PHE A 35 8.25 15.14 1.88
C PHE A 35 9.52 15.18 2.72
N HIS A 36 10.20 14.04 2.88
CA HIS A 36 11.52 14.03 3.51
C HIS A 36 12.54 14.73 2.59
N HIS A 37 13.32 15.63 3.17
CA HIS A 37 14.38 16.35 2.48
C HIS A 37 15.74 15.91 3.02
N GLY A 38 16.66 15.56 2.11
CA GLY A 38 18.03 15.15 2.44
C GLY A 38 18.34 13.71 2.03
N ILE A 39 19.56 13.28 2.33
CA ILE A 39 20.04 11.92 2.10
C ILE A 39 19.71 11.07 3.32
N ILE A 40 19.07 9.93 3.09
CA ILE A 40 18.78 8.92 4.10
C ILE A 40 20.04 8.06 4.29
N THR A 41 20.65 8.13 5.47
CA THR A 41 21.80 7.28 5.84
C THR A 41 21.34 5.85 6.18
N ALA A 42 22.29 4.92 6.27
CA ALA A 42 22.00 3.53 6.65
C ALA A 42 21.40 3.44 8.06
N GLU A 43 21.89 4.28 8.97
CA GLU A 43 21.41 4.40 10.35
C GLU A 43 19.97 4.91 10.38
N MET A 44 19.67 5.98 9.64
CA MET A 44 18.31 6.53 9.53
C MET A 44 17.33 5.52 8.94
N GLN A 45 17.75 4.75 7.93
CA GLN A 45 16.89 3.71 7.34
C GLN A 45 16.64 2.56 8.32
N THR A 46 17.65 2.17 9.10
CA THR A 46 17.54 1.11 10.12
C THR A 46 16.62 1.55 11.24
N GLU A 47 16.77 2.79 11.72
CA GLU A 47 15.87 3.39 12.72
C GLU A 47 14.44 3.48 12.20
N TRP A 48 14.25 3.93 10.95
CA TRP A 48 12.94 3.96 10.31
C TRP A 48 12.30 2.56 10.27
N PHE A 49 13.04 1.52 9.89
CA PHE A 49 12.52 0.16 9.80
C PHE A 49 12.07 -0.36 11.17
N SER A 50 12.87 -0.17 12.21
CA SER A 50 12.52 -0.55 13.58
C SER A 50 11.23 0.12 14.06
N ASN A 51 10.96 1.35 13.63
CA ASN A 51 9.74 2.09 13.98
C ASN A 51 8.50 1.68 13.18
N VAL A 52 8.65 1.02 12.03
CA VAL A 52 7.53 0.61 11.17
C VAL A 52 7.32 -0.90 11.11
N ASN A 53 8.20 -1.71 11.69
CA ASN A 53 8.03 -3.15 11.74
C ASN A 53 7.10 -3.58 12.90
N ASN A 54 5.84 -3.17 12.83
CA ASN A 54 4.81 -3.44 13.84
C ASN A 54 3.41 -3.63 13.21
N TYR A 55 2.39 -3.89 14.04
CA TYR A 55 1.03 -4.13 13.56
C TYR A 55 0.29 -2.86 13.10
N GLN A 56 0.87 -1.66 13.23
CA GLN A 56 0.24 -0.41 12.75
C GLN A 56 0.78 0.04 11.38
N ASN A 57 1.80 -0.64 10.89
CA ASN A 57 2.54 -0.23 9.70
C ASN A 57 2.84 -1.44 8.82
N PHE A 58 2.33 -1.40 7.61
CA PHE A 58 2.47 -2.44 6.61
C PHE A 58 3.12 -1.84 5.39
N PHE A 59 4.41 -2.07 5.24
CA PHE A 59 5.18 -1.69 4.07
C PHE A 59 5.45 -2.95 3.26
N PHE A 60 5.06 -2.94 1.99
CA PHE A 60 5.15 -4.08 1.10
C PHE A 60 6.01 -3.75 -0.12
N LEU A 61 6.95 -4.62 -0.44
CA LEU A 61 7.55 -4.66 -1.77
C LEU A 61 6.49 -5.13 -2.76
N ILE A 62 6.33 -4.36 -3.84
CA ILE A 62 5.49 -4.73 -4.97
C ILE A 62 6.29 -5.67 -5.85
N GLN A 63 5.78 -6.87 -6.06
CA GLN A 63 6.35 -7.85 -6.98
C GLN A 63 5.41 -8.10 -8.15
N TYR A 64 5.97 -8.08 -9.36
CA TYR A 64 5.29 -8.39 -10.61
C TYR A 64 6.19 -9.23 -11.49
N HIS A 65 5.71 -10.39 -11.96
CA HIS A 65 6.50 -11.39 -12.70
C HIS A 65 7.85 -11.71 -12.04
N SER A 66 7.81 -11.97 -10.73
CA SER A 66 8.98 -12.31 -9.89
C SER A 66 10.05 -11.20 -9.80
N LYS A 67 9.72 -9.96 -10.18
CA LYS A 67 10.59 -8.79 -10.01
C LYS A 67 10.04 -7.85 -8.96
N GLN A 68 10.90 -7.33 -8.11
CA GLN A 68 10.56 -6.24 -7.18
C GLN A 68 10.57 -4.93 -7.97
N VAL A 69 9.42 -4.24 -8.02
CA VAL A 69 9.22 -3.08 -8.91
C VAL A 69 8.98 -1.78 -8.15
N GLY A 70 8.67 -1.85 -6.86
CA GLY A 70 8.33 -0.67 -6.06
C GLY A 70 7.92 -1.02 -4.64
N LEU A 71 7.36 -0.04 -3.95
CA LEU A 71 6.89 -0.15 -2.57
C LEU A 71 5.48 0.45 -2.47
N ILE A 72 4.60 -0.22 -1.74
CA ILE A 72 3.30 0.29 -1.32
C ILE A 72 3.14 0.13 0.19
N ASN A 73 2.35 0.98 0.83
CA ASN A 73 2.06 0.82 2.25
C ASN A 73 0.60 1.08 2.63
N MET A 74 0.27 0.54 3.81
CA MET A 74 -0.79 0.97 4.71
C MET A 74 -0.12 1.26 6.06
N SER A 75 0.01 2.52 6.41
CA SER A 75 0.83 3.01 7.52
C SER A 75 0.04 3.87 8.48
N SER A 76 0.59 4.09 9.68
CA SER A 76 -0.03 4.90 10.74
C SER A 76 -1.48 4.50 10.99
N ILE A 77 -1.73 3.19 11.07
CA ILE A 77 -3.08 2.68 11.27
C ILE A 77 -3.55 2.99 12.68
N ASP A 78 -4.70 3.65 12.74
CA ASP A 78 -5.50 3.81 13.95
C ASP A 78 -6.66 2.81 13.89
N TRP A 79 -6.55 1.75 14.68
CA TRP A 79 -7.55 0.68 14.74
C TRP A 79 -8.84 1.11 15.45
N ASN A 80 -8.79 2.11 16.31
CA ASN A 80 -9.97 2.63 17.01
C ASN A 80 -10.77 3.54 16.08
N GLU A 81 -10.09 4.43 15.35
CA GLU A 81 -10.70 5.34 14.39
C GLU A 81 -10.94 4.69 13.02
N HIS A 82 -10.44 3.47 12.81
CA HIS A 82 -10.48 2.74 11.55
C HIS A 82 -9.90 3.55 10.38
N THR A 83 -8.75 4.19 10.61
CA THR A 83 -8.07 5.03 9.61
C THR A 83 -6.64 4.59 9.37
N ALA A 84 -6.11 4.94 8.20
CA ALA A 84 -4.75 4.63 7.79
C ALA A 84 -4.24 5.66 6.79
N PHE A 85 -2.93 5.70 6.58
CA PHE A 85 -2.29 6.37 5.45
C PHE A 85 -1.84 5.35 4.41
N SER A 86 -1.88 5.71 3.13
CA SER A 86 -1.30 4.93 2.06
C SER A 86 -0.36 5.78 1.22
N GLY A 87 0.73 5.14 0.79
CA GLY A 87 1.70 5.70 -0.14
C GLY A 87 2.23 4.60 -1.05
N LEU A 88 2.62 5.00 -2.26
CA LEU A 88 3.19 4.12 -3.26
C LEU A 88 4.27 4.84 -4.06
N PHE A 89 5.33 4.13 -4.40
CA PHE A 89 6.20 4.50 -5.51
C PHE A 89 6.60 3.25 -6.31
N ILE A 90 6.77 3.43 -7.63
CA ILE A 90 7.39 2.43 -8.50
C ILE A 90 8.83 2.89 -8.76
N TYR A 91 9.78 1.99 -8.54
CA TYR A 91 11.19 2.23 -8.80
C TYR A 91 11.63 1.74 -10.18
N ASP A 92 11.08 0.64 -10.68
CA ASP A 92 11.42 0.15 -12.02
C ASP A 92 10.62 0.92 -13.09
N ASP A 93 11.33 1.70 -13.91
CA ASP A 93 10.74 2.62 -14.88
C ASP A 93 9.91 1.88 -15.96
N ASN A 94 10.16 0.59 -16.19
CA ASN A 94 9.38 -0.23 -17.11
C ASN A 94 7.91 -0.39 -16.68
N TYR A 95 7.60 -0.13 -15.40
CA TYR A 95 6.26 -0.25 -14.83
C TYR A 95 5.64 1.09 -14.45
N LEU A 96 6.32 2.21 -14.74
CA LEU A 96 5.71 3.53 -14.65
C LEU A 96 4.71 3.72 -15.79
N GLY A 97 3.50 4.19 -15.46
CA GLY A 97 2.44 4.40 -16.45
C GLY A 97 1.77 3.12 -16.97
N THR A 98 2.09 1.96 -16.40
CA THR A 98 1.36 0.70 -16.64
C THR A 98 0.22 0.55 -15.62
N ASP A 99 -0.47 -0.59 -15.64
CA ASP A 99 -1.51 -0.92 -14.67
C ASP A 99 -0.97 -1.51 -13.35
N VAL A 100 0.33 -1.84 -13.27
CA VAL A 100 0.99 -2.39 -12.08
C VAL A 100 0.78 -1.54 -10.80
N PRO A 101 0.97 -0.20 -10.81
CA PRO A 101 0.69 0.63 -9.63
C PRO A 101 -0.78 0.57 -9.19
N VAL A 102 -1.71 0.45 -10.14
CA VAL A 102 -3.15 0.37 -9.84
C VAL A 102 -3.46 -0.99 -9.23
N ARG A 103 -2.97 -2.08 -9.84
CA ARG A 103 -3.15 -3.44 -9.31
C ARG A 103 -2.62 -3.56 -7.88
N ALA A 104 -1.43 -3.02 -7.58
CA ALA A 104 -0.86 -3.01 -6.23
C ALA A 104 -1.78 -2.30 -5.22
N SER A 105 -2.31 -1.13 -5.57
CA SER A 105 -3.25 -0.40 -4.70
C SER A 105 -4.58 -1.12 -4.55
N LEU A 106 -5.13 -1.70 -5.62
CA LEU A 106 -6.35 -2.50 -5.51
C LEU A 106 -6.14 -3.69 -4.56
N THR A 107 -5.01 -4.38 -4.65
CA THR A 107 -4.67 -5.51 -3.78
C THR A 107 -4.61 -5.10 -2.32
N VAL A 108 -3.88 -4.03 -1.97
CA VAL A 108 -3.77 -3.62 -0.55
C VAL A 108 -5.07 -3.01 -0.04
N LEU A 109 -5.75 -2.17 -0.83
CA LEU A 109 -6.97 -1.50 -0.40
C LEU A 109 -8.13 -2.49 -0.24
N ASP A 110 -8.28 -3.46 -1.14
CA ASP A 110 -9.29 -4.53 -1.00
C ASP A 110 -9.11 -5.28 0.32
N VAL A 111 -7.87 -5.67 0.66
CA VAL A 111 -7.57 -6.40 1.91
C VAL A 111 -7.86 -5.54 3.14
N PHE A 112 -7.37 -4.31 3.19
CA PHE A 112 -7.52 -3.49 4.40
C PHE A 112 -8.95 -2.97 4.60
N PHE A 113 -9.69 -2.69 3.52
CA PHE A 113 -11.11 -2.35 3.60
C PHE A 113 -11.98 -3.56 3.96
N LEU A 114 -11.71 -4.77 3.45
CA LEU A 114 -12.59 -5.93 3.65
C LEU A 114 -12.24 -6.78 4.87
N LEU A 115 -10.95 -6.87 5.21
CA LEU A 115 -10.46 -7.68 6.34
C LEU A 115 -9.97 -6.81 7.49
N GLY A 116 -9.23 -5.74 7.20
CA GLY A 116 -8.65 -4.87 8.23
C GLY A 116 -9.65 -3.96 8.95
N GLY A 117 -10.93 -3.95 8.54
CA GLY A 117 -11.95 -3.08 9.15
C GLY A 117 -11.69 -1.58 8.96
N ILE A 118 -10.74 -1.19 8.10
CA ILE A 118 -10.46 0.21 7.79
C ILE A 118 -11.68 0.83 7.09
N LYS A 119 -11.98 2.08 7.41
CA LYS A 119 -13.12 2.82 6.84
C LYS A 119 -12.67 4.02 6.00
N LYS A 120 -11.54 4.62 6.36
CA LYS A 120 -10.95 5.77 5.66
C LYS A 120 -9.45 5.59 5.47
N VAL A 121 -8.95 5.97 4.30
CA VAL A 121 -7.53 5.99 3.97
C VAL A 121 -7.13 7.38 3.53
N PHE A 122 -5.99 7.85 3.99
CA PHE A 122 -5.43 9.14 3.63
C PHE A 122 -4.19 8.99 2.76
N ALA A 123 -3.94 9.96 1.89
CA ALA A 123 -2.70 10.04 1.12
C ALA A 123 -2.17 11.47 1.17
N LYS A 124 -0.83 11.62 1.20
CA LYS A 124 -0.17 12.93 1.13
C LYS A 124 0.57 13.02 -0.20
N ILE A 125 0.31 14.08 -0.95
CA ILE A 125 0.84 14.25 -2.31
C ILE A 125 1.45 15.65 -2.43
N ARG A 126 2.71 15.73 -2.90
CA ARG A 126 3.34 17.02 -3.22
C ARG A 126 2.56 17.76 -4.30
N GLU A 127 2.53 19.09 -4.23
CA GLU A 127 1.76 19.94 -5.13
C GLU A 127 2.18 19.78 -6.61
N ASP A 128 3.45 19.49 -6.87
CA ASP A 128 4.03 19.32 -8.20
C ASP A 128 3.89 17.89 -8.77
N ASN A 129 3.44 16.91 -7.97
CA ASN A 129 3.29 15.53 -8.42
C ASN A 129 1.94 15.28 -9.10
N LEU A 130 1.78 15.85 -10.30
CA LEU A 130 0.56 15.76 -11.11
C LEU A 130 0.15 14.31 -11.45
N VAL A 131 1.13 13.40 -11.56
CA VAL A 131 0.87 11.97 -11.82
C VAL A 131 0.18 11.34 -10.62
N ALA A 132 0.70 11.55 -9.41
CA ALA A 132 0.09 11.03 -8.19
C ALA A 132 -1.30 11.64 -7.93
N HIS A 133 -1.52 12.91 -8.25
CA HIS A 133 -2.84 13.53 -8.16
C HIS A 133 -3.88 12.82 -9.04
N ARG A 134 -3.57 12.60 -10.33
CA ARG A 134 -4.47 11.89 -11.24
C ARG A 134 -4.71 10.45 -10.80
N TYR A 135 -3.64 9.75 -10.44
CA TYR A 135 -3.66 8.37 -9.99
C TYR A 135 -4.57 8.18 -8.75
N ASN A 136 -4.38 8.99 -7.70
CA ASN A 136 -5.18 8.87 -6.48
C ASN A 136 -6.66 9.21 -6.73
N THR A 137 -6.95 10.23 -7.54
CA THR A 137 -8.34 10.54 -7.92
C THR A 137 -8.98 9.39 -8.69
N GLN A 138 -8.24 8.66 -9.52
CA GLN A 138 -8.75 7.49 -10.24
C GLN A 138 -9.14 6.33 -9.31
N LEU A 139 -8.51 6.24 -8.14
CA LEU A 139 -8.85 5.28 -7.08
C LEU A 139 -10.02 5.74 -6.18
N GLY A 140 -10.52 6.97 -6.39
CA GLY A 140 -11.61 7.55 -5.62
C GLY A 140 -11.18 8.51 -4.52
N PHE A 141 -9.88 8.80 -4.37
CA PHE A 141 -9.43 9.77 -3.37
C PHE A 141 -9.88 11.19 -3.72
N VAL A 142 -10.35 11.92 -2.71
CA VAL A 142 -10.78 13.32 -2.81
C VAL A 142 -9.79 14.22 -2.09
N LYS A 143 -9.29 15.24 -2.80
CA LYS A 143 -8.38 16.27 -2.27
C LYS A 143 -9.08 17.05 -1.15
N GLN A 144 -8.45 17.17 0.02
CA GLN A 144 -9.01 17.84 1.19
C GLN A 144 -8.38 19.21 1.44
N ARG A 145 -7.17 19.22 2.02
CA ARG A 145 -6.50 20.43 2.52
C ARG A 145 -5.05 20.50 2.06
N LYS A 146 -4.50 21.71 2.05
CA LYS A 146 -3.05 21.91 1.95
C LYS A 146 -2.37 21.45 3.24
N ILE A 147 -1.18 20.89 3.08
CA ILE A 147 -0.29 20.42 4.15
C ILE A 147 1.13 20.91 3.90
N GLU A 148 2.03 20.67 4.86
CA GLU A 148 3.48 20.93 4.70
C GLU A 148 3.77 22.37 4.23
N LEU A 149 3.20 23.35 4.94
CA LEU A 149 3.31 24.78 4.62
C LEU A 149 2.91 25.11 3.17
N GLY A 150 1.97 24.35 2.60
CA GLY A 150 1.44 24.56 1.27
C GLY A 150 2.14 23.78 0.16
N GLN A 151 3.16 22.98 0.48
CA GLN A 151 3.94 22.19 -0.48
C GLN A 151 3.25 20.90 -0.94
N GLY A 152 2.09 20.59 -0.38
CA GLY A 152 1.32 19.42 -0.77
C GLY A 152 -0.13 19.46 -0.33
N PHE A 153 -0.83 18.38 -0.65
CA PHE A 153 -2.23 18.17 -0.31
C PHE A 153 -2.42 16.83 0.38
N GLU A 154 -3.32 16.81 1.36
CA GLU A 154 -3.88 15.59 1.90
C GLU A 154 -5.14 15.21 1.11
N TYR A 155 -5.28 13.92 0.87
CA TYR A 155 -6.40 13.29 0.18
C TYR A 155 -7.07 12.29 1.12
N GLU A 156 -8.39 12.15 1.02
CA GLU A 156 -9.19 11.17 1.78
C GLU A 156 -9.88 10.20 0.81
N LEU A 157 -9.91 8.93 1.17
CA LEU A 157 -10.65 7.86 0.49
C LEU A 157 -11.53 7.14 1.50
N LYS A 158 -12.85 7.21 1.31
CA LYS A 158 -13.81 6.38 2.05
C LYS A 158 -13.98 5.03 1.37
N GLN A 159 -14.26 4.00 2.16
CA GLN A 159 -14.50 2.65 1.66
C GLN A 159 -15.57 2.59 0.55
N SER A 160 -16.72 3.25 0.73
CA SER A 160 -17.79 3.29 -0.27
C SER A 160 -17.32 3.88 -1.61
N ASP A 161 -16.59 4.99 -1.53
CA ASP A 161 -16.15 5.76 -2.69
C ASP A 161 -15.08 4.98 -3.45
N TYR A 162 -14.20 4.28 -2.72
CA TYR A 162 -13.27 3.32 -3.29
C TYR A 162 -13.99 2.24 -4.09
N PHE A 163 -14.95 1.54 -3.48
CA PHE A 163 -15.65 0.45 -4.15
C PHE A 163 -16.43 0.93 -5.39
N SER A 164 -17.00 2.13 -5.35
CA SER A 164 -17.68 2.73 -6.50
C SER A 164 -16.68 3.12 -7.60
N ALA A 165 -15.64 3.89 -7.28
CA ALA A 165 -14.70 4.44 -8.26
C ALA A 165 -13.88 3.35 -8.98
N THR A 166 -13.56 2.26 -8.28
CA THR A 166 -12.66 1.22 -8.79
C THR A 166 -13.37 -0.01 -9.37
N GLU A 167 -14.70 0.00 -9.51
CA GLU A 167 -15.45 -1.17 -9.99
C GLU A 167 -14.91 -1.70 -11.34
N LYS A 168 -14.72 -0.81 -12.32
CA LYS A 168 -14.19 -1.18 -13.64
C LYS A 168 -12.73 -1.62 -13.57
N LEU A 169 -11.91 -0.95 -12.75
CA LEU A 169 -10.50 -1.28 -12.59
C LEU A 169 -10.32 -2.68 -11.99
N ARG A 170 -11.08 -3.02 -10.95
CA ARG A 170 -11.09 -4.37 -10.38
C ARG A 170 -11.55 -5.43 -11.38
N LYS A 171 -12.60 -5.17 -12.16
CA LYS A 171 -13.04 -6.10 -13.21
C LYS A 171 -11.96 -6.38 -14.26
N LEU A 172 -11.16 -5.36 -14.63
CA LEU A 172 -10.05 -5.52 -15.55
C LEU A 172 -8.88 -6.29 -14.92
N ALA A 173 -8.47 -5.90 -13.71
CA ALA A 173 -7.39 -6.54 -12.97
C ALA A 173 -7.68 -8.02 -12.64
N ALA A 174 -8.95 -8.33 -12.35
CA ALA A 174 -9.42 -9.69 -12.06
C ALA A 174 -9.24 -10.69 -13.22
N LYS A 175 -9.07 -10.22 -14.47
CA LYS A 175 -8.82 -11.09 -15.64
C LYS A 175 -7.48 -11.81 -15.56
N GLU A 176 -6.51 -11.24 -14.86
CA GLU A 176 -5.22 -11.88 -14.63
C GLU A 176 -5.34 -12.98 -13.58
N GLN A 177 -5.84 -12.60 -12.40
CA GLN A 177 -6.01 -13.46 -11.24
C GLN A 177 -6.94 -12.75 -10.26
N ASN A 178 -8.06 -13.39 -9.87
CA ASN A 178 -9.03 -12.79 -8.95
C ASN A 178 -9.03 -13.39 -7.53
N LYS A 179 -8.25 -14.44 -7.30
CA LYS A 179 -8.09 -15.05 -5.99
C LYS A 179 -7.16 -14.20 -5.12
N THR A 180 -7.55 -13.93 -3.87
CA THR A 180 -6.62 -13.38 -2.87
C THR A 180 -6.01 -14.52 -2.09
N VAL A 181 -4.70 -14.63 -2.12
CA VAL A 181 -3.94 -15.53 -1.24
C VAL A 181 -3.18 -14.69 -0.23
N ILE A 182 -3.34 -14.99 1.06
CA ILE A 182 -2.55 -14.36 2.12
C ILE A 182 -1.71 -15.43 2.81
N GLU A 183 -0.40 -15.27 2.72
CA GLU A 183 0.60 -16.17 3.31
C GLU A 183 1.18 -15.50 4.57
N PHE A 184 1.24 -16.25 5.66
CA PHE A 184 1.86 -15.83 6.92
C PHE A 184 3.10 -16.67 7.22
N GLU A 185 4.14 -16.01 7.72
CA GLU A 185 5.35 -16.66 8.22
C GLU A 185 5.18 -17.06 9.68
N ASN A 186 5.99 -18.01 10.15
CA ASN A 186 6.02 -18.43 11.55
C ASN A 186 6.82 -17.43 12.40
N SER A 187 6.30 -16.22 12.55
CA SER A 187 6.83 -15.19 13.45
C SER A 187 5.72 -14.66 14.37
N ASP A 188 6.10 -14.17 15.56
CA ASP A 188 5.12 -13.64 16.53
C ASP A 188 4.26 -12.53 15.92
N LEU A 189 4.88 -11.65 15.12
CA LEU A 189 4.18 -10.59 14.42
C LEU A 189 3.15 -11.16 13.43
N ASP A 190 3.54 -12.12 12.59
CA ASP A 190 2.62 -12.67 11.59
C ASP A 190 1.48 -13.48 12.24
N ILE A 191 1.71 -14.12 13.39
CA ILE A 191 0.64 -14.76 14.18
C ILE A 191 -0.36 -13.72 14.67
N GLU A 192 0.11 -12.59 15.21
CA GLU A 192 -0.74 -11.49 15.65
C GLU A 192 -1.54 -10.90 14.48
N LEU A 193 -0.88 -10.67 13.34
CA LEU A 193 -1.52 -10.17 12.12
C LEU A 193 -2.58 -11.14 11.58
N LYS A 194 -2.30 -12.45 11.61
CA LYS A 194 -3.24 -13.49 11.21
C LYS A 194 -4.50 -13.41 12.07
N ASN A 195 -4.34 -13.35 13.39
CA ASN A 195 -5.46 -13.20 14.31
C ASN A 195 -6.23 -11.90 14.06
N MET A 196 -5.53 -10.78 13.88
CA MET A 196 -6.16 -9.48 13.67
C MET A 196 -6.97 -9.41 12.37
N LEU A 197 -6.41 -9.90 11.24
CA LEU A 197 -7.04 -9.80 9.92
C LEU A 197 -8.10 -10.86 9.66
N LEU A 198 -7.98 -12.03 10.30
CA LEU A 198 -8.81 -13.19 9.96
C LEU A 198 -9.82 -13.58 11.03
N THR A 199 -9.84 -12.88 12.17
CA THR A 199 -10.90 -13.02 13.16
C THR A 199 -12.18 -12.32 12.68
N ASN A 200 -13.32 -13.02 12.72
CA ASN A 200 -14.64 -12.50 12.37
C ASN A 200 -14.78 -11.97 10.93
N VAL A 201 -14.05 -12.54 9.96
CA VAL A 201 -14.20 -12.18 8.54
C VAL A 201 -15.60 -12.55 8.05
N SER A 202 -16.36 -11.54 7.61
CA SER A 202 -17.69 -11.76 7.04
C SER A 202 -17.64 -12.62 5.77
N GLU A 203 -18.68 -13.42 5.53
CA GLU A 203 -18.79 -14.21 4.29
C GLU A 203 -18.75 -13.32 3.04
N VAL A 204 -19.35 -12.14 3.10
CA VAL A 204 -19.30 -11.14 2.02
C VAL A 204 -17.85 -10.72 1.70
N ALA A 205 -17.00 -10.56 2.71
CA ALA A 205 -15.59 -10.26 2.51
C ALA A 205 -14.84 -11.44 1.89
N LYS A 206 -15.08 -12.67 2.37
CA LYS A 206 -14.48 -13.89 1.81
C LYS A 206 -14.85 -14.08 0.33
N GLU A 207 -16.12 -13.89 -0.02
CA GLU A 207 -16.62 -14.00 -1.39
C GLU A 207 -16.00 -12.94 -2.31
N LYS A 208 -15.98 -11.67 -1.88
CA LYS A 208 -15.38 -10.57 -2.65
C LYS A 208 -13.89 -10.79 -2.91
N LEU A 209 -13.17 -11.34 -1.94
CA LEU A 209 -11.74 -11.61 -2.05
C LEU A 209 -11.44 -12.96 -2.71
N GLN A 210 -12.40 -13.88 -2.79
CA GLN A 210 -12.12 -15.30 -3.09
C GLN A 210 -10.96 -15.78 -2.21
N LEU A 211 -11.07 -15.53 -0.90
CA LEU A 211 -9.95 -15.59 0.04
C LEU A 211 -9.45 -17.03 0.25
N GLU A 212 -8.15 -17.21 0.12
CA GLU A 212 -7.39 -18.36 0.60
C GLU A 212 -6.30 -17.89 1.56
N VAL A 213 -6.12 -18.64 2.63
CA VAL A 213 -5.13 -18.35 3.68
C VAL A 213 -4.19 -19.54 3.77
N GLU A 214 -2.90 -19.26 3.65
CA GLU A 214 -1.82 -20.24 3.74
C GLU A 214 -0.95 -19.96 4.97
#